data_AF-A0A7R9Z3A7-F1
#
_entry.id   AF-A0A7R9Z3A7-F1
#
_cell.length_a   1.000
_cell.length_b   1.000
_cell.length_c   1.000
_cell.angle_alpha   90.00
_cell.angle_beta   90.00
_cell.angle_gamma   90.00
#
_symmetry.space_group_name_H-M   'P 1'
#
loop_
_entity.id
_entity.type
_entity.pdbx_description
1 polymer ?
#
loop_
_entity_poly.entity_id
_entity_poly.type
_entity_poly.pdbx_seq_one_letter_code
_entity_poly.pdbx_strand_id
1 'polypeptide(L)'
;MGWRRLPDTLSQAQLWRHICEEAVEYKQSEPAHASILHSTILSHRSFESSLAFILANKLDSPWCINAVALMALFQQVFREEPDIIDAAVADLLAVHDRDPACDRYSQALLYFKGYHAIQAHRISHRLWRLRRRVLALALQARMSDVRAPEGRCCGCEDA
;
A
#
# COMPACT_ATOMS: atom_id res chain seq x y z
N MET A 1 -22.27 4.11 1.47
CA MET A 1 -21.62 2.79 1.38
C MET A 1 -21.02 2.49 2.75
N GLY A 2 -21.82 1.91 3.65
CA GLY A 2 -21.46 1.71 5.05
C GLY A 2 -20.83 0.34 5.27
N TRP A 3 -19.54 0.31 5.58
CA TRP A 3 -18.88 -0.88 6.10
C TRP A 3 -19.22 -0.99 7.60
N ARG A 4 -19.86 -2.09 8.02
CA ARG A 4 -20.09 -2.42 9.43
C ARG A 4 -18.90 -3.20 9.95
N ARG A 5 -18.39 -2.77 11.11
CA ARG A 5 -17.33 -3.43 11.88
C ARG A 5 -17.83 -4.83 12.31
N LEU A 6 -17.12 -5.90 11.92
CA LEU A 6 -17.40 -7.24 12.45
C LEU A 6 -16.84 -7.32 13.90
N PRO A 7 -17.59 -7.86 14.87
CA PRO A 7 -17.25 -7.71 16.29
C PRO A 7 -16.06 -8.56 16.79
N ASP A 8 -15.51 -9.50 16.00
CA ASP A 8 -14.37 -10.36 16.39
C ASP A 8 -13.05 -10.06 15.66
N THR A 9 -12.93 -8.89 15.00
CA THR A 9 -11.73 -8.56 14.22
C THR A 9 -10.61 -7.97 15.08
N LEU A 10 -9.37 -8.40 14.83
CA LEU A 10 -8.14 -7.82 15.39
C LEU A 10 -8.17 -6.29 15.30
N SER A 11 -7.85 -5.59 16.40
CA SER A 11 -7.64 -4.14 16.34
C SER A 11 -6.44 -3.80 15.44
N GLN A 12 -6.39 -2.60 14.88
CA GLN A 12 -5.26 -2.13 14.07
C GLN A 12 -3.90 -2.35 14.76
N ALA A 13 -3.83 -2.09 16.07
CA ALA A 13 -2.60 -2.27 16.84
C ALA A 13 -2.22 -3.75 17.00
N GLN A 14 -3.19 -4.64 17.17
CA GLN A 14 -2.95 -6.08 17.21
C GLN A 14 -2.53 -6.61 15.85
N LEU A 15 -3.23 -6.22 14.78
CA LEU A 15 -2.88 -6.59 13.41
C LEU A 15 -1.45 -6.14 13.05
N TRP A 16 -1.09 -4.90 13.39
CA TRP A 16 0.26 -4.40 13.15
C TRP A 16 1.32 -5.21 13.89
N ARG A 17 1.04 -5.60 15.15
CA ARG A 17 1.95 -6.46 15.91
C ARG A 17 2.15 -7.81 15.23
N HIS A 18 1.06 -8.46 14.79
CA HIS A 18 1.14 -9.71 14.05
C HIS A 18 1.95 -9.58 12.76
N ILE A 19 1.75 -8.51 11.98
CA ILE A 19 2.55 -8.25 10.77
C ILE A 19 4.04 -8.12 11.08
N CYS A 20 4.39 -7.43 12.18
CA CYS A 20 5.78 -7.30 12.61
C CYS A 20 6.39 -8.65 13.03
N GLU A 21 5.64 -9.47 13.78
CA GLU A 21 6.05 -10.82 14.18
C GLU A 21 6.31 -11.70 12.95
N GLU A 22 5.36 -11.73 12.01
CA GLU A 22 5.52 -12.45 10.74
C GLU A 22 6.73 -11.96 9.93
N ALA A 23 6.98 -10.66 9.88
CA ALA A 23 8.12 -10.09 9.16
C ALA A 23 9.47 -10.47 9.79
N VAL A 24 9.53 -10.62 11.12
CA VAL A 24 10.72 -11.14 11.82
C VAL A 24 10.96 -12.60 11.47
N GLU A 25 9.91 -13.43 11.48
CA GLU A 25 10.00 -14.84 11.07
C GLU A 25 10.44 -14.98 9.61
N TYR A 26 9.83 -14.22 8.70
CA TYR A 26 10.16 -14.24 7.26
C TYR A 26 11.62 -13.85 7.00
N LYS A 27 12.12 -12.87 7.76
CA LYS A 27 13.52 -12.44 7.66
C LYS A 27 14.48 -13.56 8.08
N GLN A 28 14.11 -14.40 9.04
CA GLN A 28 14.94 -15.54 9.47
C GLN A 28 14.92 -16.67 8.45
N SER A 29 13.78 -16.92 7.80
CA SER A 29 13.66 -17.98 6.78
C SER A 29 14.32 -17.61 5.45
N GLU A 30 14.27 -16.33 5.04
CA GLU A 30 14.76 -15.88 3.75
C GLU A 30 15.63 -14.61 3.88
N PRO A 31 16.95 -14.76 4.12
CA PRO A 31 17.86 -13.63 4.29
C PRO A 31 17.92 -12.68 3.10
N ALA A 32 17.65 -13.16 1.87
CA ALA A 32 17.62 -12.31 0.69
C ALA A 32 16.52 -11.24 0.75
N HIS A 33 15.42 -11.50 1.45
CA HIS A 33 14.32 -10.54 1.66
C HIS A 33 14.48 -9.66 2.90
N ALA A 34 15.51 -9.87 3.71
CA ALA A 34 15.72 -9.16 4.97
C ALA A 34 15.71 -7.63 4.83
N SER A 35 16.33 -7.11 3.77
CA SER A 35 16.43 -5.66 3.52
C SER A 35 15.06 -5.03 3.22
N ILE A 36 14.26 -5.69 2.37
CA ILE A 36 12.92 -5.22 2.02
C ILE A 36 12.02 -5.26 3.25
N LEU A 37 11.97 -6.37 3.98
CA LEU A 37 11.16 -6.50 5.20
C LEU A 37 11.54 -5.47 6.25
N HIS A 38 12.84 -5.21 6.41
CA HIS A 38 13.31 -4.21 7.35
C HIS A 38 12.88 -2.80 6.93
N SER A 39 13.12 -2.43 5.68
CA SER A 39 12.81 -1.08 5.18
C SER A 39 11.31 -0.78 5.10
N THR A 40 10.47 -1.79 4.81
CA THR A 40 9.02 -1.61 4.59
C THR A 40 8.17 -1.82 5.83
N ILE A 41 8.55 -2.73 6.73
CA ILE A 41 7.75 -3.09 7.90
C ILE A 41 8.49 -2.72 9.19
N LEU A 42 9.66 -3.31 9.44
CA LEU A 42 10.31 -3.26 10.77
C LEU A 42 10.88 -1.88 11.14
N SER A 43 11.15 -1.02 10.16
CA SER A 43 11.59 0.37 10.35
C SER A 43 10.45 1.31 10.76
N HIS A 44 9.20 0.90 10.56
CA HIS A 44 8.02 1.72 10.76
C HIS A 44 7.37 1.48 12.14
N ARG A 45 6.78 2.54 12.71
CA ARG A 45 6.13 2.47 14.04
C ARG A 45 4.66 2.08 13.98
N SER A 46 4.04 2.17 12.81
CA SER A 46 2.61 1.91 12.63
C SER A 46 2.31 1.36 11.24
N PHE A 47 1.18 0.66 11.14
CA PHE A 47 0.63 0.16 9.88
C PHE A 47 0.49 1.26 8.82
N GLU A 48 -0.01 2.43 9.21
CA GLU A 48 -0.23 3.57 8.30
C GLU A 48 1.07 4.08 7.70
N SER A 49 2.13 4.13 8.51
CA SER A 49 3.46 4.55 8.06
C SER A 49 4.06 3.55 7.09
N SER A 50 3.93 2.24 7.38
CA SER A 50 4.34 1.18 6.47
C SER A 50 3.55 1.21 5.16
N LEU A 51 2.21 1.33 5.22
CA LEU A 51 1.35 1.42 4.05
C LEU A 51 1.68 2.65 3.19
N ALA A 52 1.91 3.81 3.81
CA ALA A 52 2.34 5.02 3.11
C ALA A 52 3.67 4.77 2.38
N PHE A 53 4.64 4.11 3.02
CA PHE A 53 5.93 3.82 2.42
C PHE A 53 5.81 2.90 1.21
N ILE A 54 5.05 1.82 1.35
CA ILE A 54 4.86 0.85 0.27
C ILE A 54 4.17 1.51 -0.93
N LEU A 55 3.08 2.26 -0.70
CA LEU A 55 2.37 2.95 -1.77
C LEU A 55 3.23 4.05 -2.42
N ALA A 56 4.02 4.78 -1.63
CA ALA A 56 4.87 5.85 -2.12
C ALA A 56 5.98 5.32 -3.05
N ASN A 57 6.67 4.26 -2.64
CA ASN A 57 7.69 3.62 -3.49
C ASN A 57 7.07 3.01 -4.75
N LYS A 58 5.85 2.49 -4.64
CA LYS A 58 5.17 1.84 -5.77
C LYS A 58 4.65 2.83 -6.81
N LEU A 59 4.27 4.03 -6.38
CA LEU A 59 3.76 5.09 -7.24
C LEU A 59 4.82 6.12 -7.63
N ASP A 60 6.07 5.92 -7.18
CA ASP A 60 7.21 6.77 -7.48
C ASP A 60 7.36 6.98 -8.99
N SER A 61 7.66 8.22 -9.35
CA SER A 61 7.91 8.60 -10.73
C SER A 61 8.81 9.83 -10.77
N PRO A 62 9.96 9.75 -11.47
CA PRO A 62 10.84 10.90 -11.68
C PRO A 62 10.15 12.09 -12.36
N TRP A 63 9.11 11.82 -13.16
CA TRP A 63 8.43 12.79 -14.01
C TRP A 63 7.16 13.40 -13.38
N CYS A 64 6.73 12.88 -12.23
CA CYS A 64 5.45 13.27 -11.62
C CYS A 64 5.62 13.67 -10.16
N ILE A 65 5.65 12.71 -9.24
CA ILE A 65 5.81 12.92 -7.80
C ILE A 65 6.72 11.83 -7.29
N ASN A 66 7.78 12.22 -6.57
CA ASN A 66 8.70 11.27 -5.97
C ASN A 66 8.15 10.62 -4.70
N ALA A 67 8.74 9.49 -4.30
CA ALA A 67 8.34 8.72 -3.13
C ALA A 67 8.33 9.55 -1.83
N VAL A 68 9.26 10.49 -1.65
CA VAL A 68 9.32 11.32 -0.42
C VAL A 68 8.09 12.23 -0.31
N ALA A 69 7.72 12.90 -1.41
CA ALA A 69 6.55 13.75 -1.45
C ALA A 69 5.24 12.93 -1.35
N LEU A 70 5.18 11.76 -1.96
CA LEU A 70 4.05 10.83 -1.84
C LEU A 70 3.89 10.33 -0.39
N MET A 71 4.99 9.99 0.28
CA MET A 71 4.98 9.56 1.67
C MET A 71 4.35 10.62 2.58
N ALA A 72 4.82 11.87 2.47
CA ALA A 72 4.28 12.99 3.26
C ALA A 72 2.79 13.24 2.95
N LEU A 73 2.40 13.14 1.68
CA LEU A 73 1.01 13.28 1.23
C LEU A 73 0.11 12.20 1.83
N PHE A 74 0.53 10.93 1.78
CA PHE A 74 -0.26 9.81 2.30
C PHE A 74 -0.39 9.87 3.81
N GLN A 75 0.69 10.17 4.53
CA GLN A 75 0.64 10.39 5.98
C GLN A 75 -0.28 11.55 6.38
N GLN A 76 -0.33 12.62 5.58
CA GLN A 76 -1.29 13.70 5.81
C GLN A 76 -2.73 13.21 5.61
N VAL A 77 -3.01 12.52 4.50
CA VAL A 77 -4.36 11.99 4.22
C VAL A 77 -4.83 11.03 5.31
N PHE A 78 -3.96 10.14 5.79
CA PHE A 78 -4.29 9.19 6.86
C PHE A 78 -4.59 9.88 8.19
N ARG A 79 -3.87 10.95 8.53
CA ARG A 79 -4.17 11.76 9.73
C ARG A 79 -5.50 12.52 9.63
N GLU A 80 -5.85 12.98 8.44
CA GLU A 80 -7.09 13.75 8.21
C GLU A 80 -8.34 12.87 8.06
N GLU A 81 -8.19 11.62 7.62
CA GLU A 81 -9.30 10.67 7.44
C GLU A 81 -8.91 9.27 7.91
N PRO A 82 -8.97 9.01 9.24
CA PRO A 82 -8.66 7.71 9.84
C PRO A 82 -9.51 6.56 9.28
N ASP A 83 -10.72 6.85 8.80
CA ASP A 83 -11.60 5.88 8.15
C ASP A 83 -10.96 5.16 6.95
N ILE A 84 -9.98 5.78 6.27
CA ILE A 84 -9.23 5.13 5.18
C ILE A 84 -8.37 3.99 5.73
N ILE A 85 -7.77 4.17 6.90
CA ILE A 85 -6.95 3.16 7.56
C ILE A 85 -7.82 2.04 8.12
N ASP A 86 -8.95 2.38 8.74
CA ASP A 86 -9.92 1.37 9.18
C ASP A 86 -10.39 0.49 8.01
N ALA A 87 -10.64 1.11 6.85
CA ALA A 87 -10.99 0.38 5.65
C ALA A 87 -9.81 -0.46 5.11
N ALA A 88 -8.58 0.04 5.17
CA ALA A 88 -7.39 -0.69 4.76
C ALA A 88 -7.13 -1.93 5.64
N VAL A 89 -7.34 -1.80 6.96
CA VAL A 89 -7.28 -2.92 7.92
C VAL A 89 -8.34 -3.96 7.59
N ALA A 90 -9.59 -3.54 7.35
CA ALA A 90 -10.67 -4.45 6.98
C ALA A 90 -10.40 -5.16 5.64
N ASP A 91 -9.86 -4.44 4.65
CA ASP A 91 -9.47 -5.00 3.36
C ASP A 91 -8.37 -6.07 3.53
N LEU A 92 -7.39 -5.83 4.41
CA LEU A 92 -6.31 -6.80 4.69
C LEU A 92 -6.83 -8.07 5.36
N LEU A 93 -7.70 -7.92 6.37
CA LEU A 93 -8.35 -9.05 7.04
C LEU A 93 -9.18 -9.87 6.04
N ALA A 94 -9.92 -9.19 5.15
CA ALA A 94 -10.72 -9.85 4.12
C ALA A 94 -9.87 -10.57 3.07
N VAL A 95 -8.69 -10.04 2.72
CA VAL A 95 -7.75 -10.71 1.81
C VAL A 95 -7.24 -12.00 2.45
N HIS A 96 -6.82 -11.95 3.71
CA HIS A 96 -6.33 -13.14 4.41
C HIS A 96 -7.42 -14.22 4.60
N ASP A 97 -8.66 -13.82 4.91
CA ASP A 97 -9.78 -14.75 5.10
C ASP A 97 -10.23 -15.43 3.80
N ARG A 98 -10.15 -14.73 2.66
CA ARG A 98 -10.77 -15.17 1.40
C ARG A 98 -9.80 -15.69 0.36
N ASP A 99 -8.52 -15.34 0.44
CA ASP A 99 -7.52 -15.75 -0.54
C ASP A 99 -6.73 -16.97 -0.02
N PRO A 100 -6.92 -18.17 -0.59
CA PRO A 100 -6.21 -19.38 -0.15
C PRO A 100 -4.70 -19.33 -0.42
N ALA A 101 -4.21 -18.38 -1.21
CA ALA A 101 -2.78 -18.16 -1.43
C ALA A 101 -2.17 -17.14 -0.46
N CYS A 102 -2.97 -16.55 0.43
CA CYS A 102 -2.55 -15.55 1.41
C CYS A 102 -2.42 -16.16 2.82
N ASP A 103 -1.30 -16.79 3.10
CA ASP A 103 -1.07 -17.42 4.41
C ASP A 103 -0.80 -16.40 5.52
N ARG A 104 -0.40 -15.17 5.18
CA ARG A 104 0.11 -14.17 6.13
C ARG A 104 -0.30 -12.73 5.80
N TYR A 105 -0.51 -11.92 6.83
CA TYR A 105 -0.89 -10.50 6.67
C TYR A 105 0.23 -9.67 6.02
N SER A 106 1.47 -9.93 6.42
CA SER A 106 2.68 -9.30 5.86
C SER A 106 2.82 -9.56 4.36
N GLN A 107 2.45 -10.74 3.88
CA GLN A 107 2.47 -11.10 2.47
C GLN A 107 1.47 -10.27 1.65
N ALA A 108 0.22 -10.17 2.14
CA ALA A 108 -0.79 -9.33 1.51
C ALA A 108 -0.36 -7.85 1.48
N LEU A 109 0.16 -7.34 2.60
CA LEU A 109 0.62 -5.96 2.69
C LEU A 109 1.76 -5.65 1.72
N LEU A 110 2.70 -6.57 1.51
CA LEU A 110 3.88 -6.33 0.67
C LEU A 110 3.62 -6.54 -0.82
N TYR A 111 2.88 -7.59 -1.19
CA TYR A 111 2.91 -8.11 -2.55
C TYR A 111 1.58 -7.98 -3.30
N PHE A 112 0.45 -7.86 -2.61
CA PHE A 112 -0.84 -7.99 -3.28
C PHE A 112 -1.17 -6.71 -4.06
N LYS A 113 -1.05 -6.78 -5.38
CA LYS A 113 -1.27 -5.61 -6.26
C LYS A 113 -2.72 -5.12 -6.19
N GLY A 114 -3.69 -6.02 -6.02
CA GLY A 114 -5.10 -5.69 -5.83
C GLY A 114 -5.35 -4.86 -4.56
N TYR A 115 -4.78 -5.30 -3.44
CA TYR A 115 -4.84 -4.58 -2.17
C TYR A 115 -4.27 -3.15 -2.31
N HIS A 116 -3.06 -3.02 -2.86
CA HIS A 116 -2.44 -1.72 -3.11
C HIS A 116 -3.27 -0.79 -4.00
N ALA A 117 -3.87 -1.34 -5.06
CA ALA A 117 -4.69 -0.56 -5.98
C ALA A 117 -5.94 0.00 -5.28
N ILE A 118 -6.58 -0.79 -4.41
CA ILE A 118 -7.74 -0.34 -3.62
C ILE A 118 -7.32 0.78 -2.67
N GLN A 119 -6.21 0.63 -1.94
CA GLN A 119 -5.75 1.66 -1.00
C GLN A 119 -5.35 2.97 -1.71
N ALA A 120 -4.61 2.88 -2.81
CA ALA A 120 -4.27 4.03 -3.63
C ALA A 120 -5.52 4.72 -4.22
N HIS A 121 -6.53 3.94 -4.63
CA HIS A 121 -7.81 4.49 -5.09
C HIS A 121 -8.52 5.28 -3.99
N ARG A 122 -8.59 4.77 -2.75
CA ARG A 122 -9.22 5.48 -1.62
C ARG A 122 -8.55 6.84 -1.36
N ILE A 123 -7.22 6.88 -1.40
CA ILE A 123 -6.45 8.12 -1.25
C ILE A 123 -6.73 9.10 -2.41
N SER A 124 -6.70 8.62 -3.65
CA SER A 124 -7.00 9.45 -4.83
C SER A 124 -8.42 10.02 -4.77
N HIS A 125 -9.40 9.18 -4.40
CA HIS A 125 -10.78 9.60 -4.21
C HIS A 125 -10.91 10.66 -3.10
N ARG A 126 -10.16 10.53 -2.00
CA ARG A 126 -10.12 11.58 -0.97
C ARG A 126 -9.56 12.89 -1.52
N LEU A 127 -8.44 12.86 -2.22
CA LEU A 127 -7.87 14.07 -2.84
C LEU A 127 -8.84 14.72 -3.83
N TRP A 128 -9.61 13.92 -4.57
CA TRP A 128 -10.67 14.42 -5.44
C TRP A 128 -11.75 15.19 -4.67
N ARG A 129 -12.21 14.64 -3.54
CA ARG A 129 -13.19 15.30 -2.65
C ARG A 129 -12.65 16.59 -2.05
N LEU A 130 -11.36 16.65 -1.74
CA LEU A 130 -10.65 17.85 -1.28
C LEU A 130 -10.37 18.88 -2.40
N ARG A 131 -10.94 18.71 -3.59
CA ARG A 131 -10.73 19.56 -4.77
C ARG A 131 -9.29 19.59 -5.29
N ARG A 132 -8.40 18.70 -4.81
CA ARG A 132 -7.03 18.52 -5.30
C ARG A 132 -7.02 17.61 -6.55
N ARG A 133 -7.80 17.99 -7.57
CA ARG A 133 -8.09 17.14 -8.74
C ARG A 133 -6.85 16.73 -9.53
N VAL A 134 -5.89 17.64 -9.71
CA VAL A 134 -4.65 17.36 -10.45
C VAL A 134 -3.88 16.22 -9.80
N LEU A 135 -3.76 16.23 -8.48
CA LEU A 135 -3.06 15.18 -7.73
C LEU A 135 -3.85 13.86 -7.72
N ALA A 136 -5.17 13.92 -7.62
CA ALA A 136 -6.02 12.74 -7.73
C ALA A 136 -5.83 12.04 -9.09
N LEU A 137 -5.83 12.81 -10.18
CA LEU A 137 -5.61 12.31 -11.54
C LEU A 137 -4.18 11.79 -11.73
N ALA A 138 -3.18 12.50 -11.21
CA ALA A 138 -1.79 12.06 -11.24
C ALA A 138 -1.62 10.69 -10.57
N LEU A 139 -2.18 10.49 -9.37
CA LEU A 139 -2.15 9.19 -8.69
C LEU A 139 -2.89 8.11 -9.49
N GLN A 140 -4.04 8.43 -10.06
CA GLN A 140 -4.83 7.48 -10.86
C GLN A 140 -4.08 7.03 -12.12
N ALA A 141 -3.39 7.95 -12.80
CA ALA A 141 -2.56 7.63 -13.95
C ALA A 141 -1.43 6.67 -13.56
N ARG A 142 -0.71 6.97 -12.46
CA ARG A 142 0.36 6.10 -11.96
C ARG A 142 -0.12 4.70 -11.60
N MET A 143 -1.28 4.58 -10.97
CA MET A 143 -1.88 3.27 -10.69
C MET A 143 -2.16 2.46 -11.96
N SER A 144 -2.50 3.13 -13.05
CA SER A 144 -2.78 2.49 -14.34
C SER A 144 -1.49 2.06 -15.04
N ASP A 145 -0.46 2.90 -15.03
CA ASP A 145 0.85 2.61 -15.60
C ASP A 145 1.54 1.44 -14.90
N VAL A 146 1.50 1.39 -13.57
CA VAL A 146 2.08 0.30 -12.77
C VAL A 146 1.38 -1.05 -13.01
N ARG A 147 0.16 -1.03 -13.57
CA ARG A 147 -0.62 -2.24 -13.88
C ARG A 147 -0.38 -2.76 -15.30
N ALA A 148 0.07 -1.92 -16.22
CA ALA A 148 0.41 -2.37 -17.55
C ALA A 148 1.75 -3.13 -17.50
N PRO A 149 1.86 -4.33 -18.10
CA PRO A 149 3.18 -4.79 -18.50
C PRO A 149 3.66 -3.71 -19.49
N GLU A 150 4.64 -2.92 -19.09
CA GLU A 150 5.37 -2.08 -20.03
C GLU A 150 6.10 -3.01 -20.99
N GLY A 151 5.38 -3.49 -22.00
CA GLY A 151 5.93 -3.89 -23.28
C GLY A 151 6.46 -2.64 -23.97
N ARG A 152 7.46 -1.98 -23.37
CA ARG A 152 8.36 -1.13 -24.14
C ARG A 152 9.24 -2.09 -24.92
N CYS A 153 8.84 -2.39 -26.15
CA CYS A 153 9.79 -2.75 -27.17
C CYS A 153 10.81 -1.61 -27.25
N CYS A 154 11.98 -1.79 -26.66
CA CYS A 154 13.16 -1.05 -27.04
C CYS A 154 13.45 -1.33 -28.51
N GLY A 155 13.71 -0.28 -29.29
CA GLY A 155 14.35 -0.38 -30.60
C GLY A 155 13.45 0.06 -31.74
N CYS A 156 13.48 1.36 -32.03
CA CYS A 156 13.42 1.93 -33.38
C CYS A 156 14.03 3.35 -33.31
N GLU A 157 15.31 3.44 -32.94
CA GLU A 157 16.22 4.44 -33.50
C GLU A 157 17.06 3.67 -34.52
N ASP A 158 16.76 3.89 -35.81
CA ASP A 158 17.66 3.84 -36.96
C ASP A 158 16.79 3.80 -38.24
N ALA A 159 16.50 4.98 -38.78
CA ALA A 159 16.25 5.24 -40.21
C ALA A 159 16.41 6.74 -40.50
#